data_AF-A0A3C0VJG9-F1
#
_entry.id   AF-A0A3C0VJG9-F1
#
_cell.length_a   1.000
_cell.length_b   1.000
_cell.length_c   1.000
_cell.angle_alpha   90.00
_cell.angle_beta   90.00
_cell.angle_gamma   90.00
#
_symmetry.space_group_name_H-M   'P 1'
#
loop_
_entity.id
_entity.type
_entity.pdbx_description
1 polymer ?
#
loop_
_entity_poly.entity_id
_entity_poly.type
_entity_poly.pdbx_seq_one_letter_code
_entity_poly.pdbx_strand_id
1 'polypeptide(L)' 'MAETLDDVYRNALGLSDESKERLIERLVEHLESRIDPALQRAHLEIVKKRRDELRAGHVRAVDGEEALEKARRLLQR' A
#
# COMPACT_ATOMS: atom_id res chain seq x y z
N MET A 1 26.89 -3.30 -18.78
CA MET A 1 26.97 -3.54 -17.32
C MET A 1 25.55 -3.41 -16.79
N ALA A 2 25.09 -4.30 -15.91
CA ALA A 2 23.78 -4.13 -15.29
C ALA A 2 23.89 -2.98 -14.26
N GLU A 3 23.00 -2.00 -14.33
CA GLU A 3 22.86 -1.00 -13.26
C GLU A 3 22.56 -1.71 -11.94
N THR A 4 23.27 -1.33 -10.88
CA THR A 4 22.97 -1.82 -9.54
C THR A 4 21.77 -1.07 -8.97
N LEU A 5 21.09 -1.66 -7.98
CA LEU A 5 19.96 -1.00 -7.32
C LEU A 5 20.37 0.37 -6.71
N ASP A 6 21.60 0.45 -6.18
CA ASP A 6 22.14 1.68 -5.61
C ASP A 6 22.36 2.76 -6.66
N ASP A 7 22.74 2.39 -7.89
CA ASP A 7 22.90 3.34 -9.00
C ASP A 7 21.54 3.90 -9.44
N VAL A 8 20.52 3.04 -9.54
CA VAL A 8 19.14 3.47 -9.85
C VAL A 8 18.60 4.38 -8.74
N TYR A 9 18.83 4.03 -7.48
CA TYR A 9 18.41 4.84 -6.34
C TYR A 9 19.05 6.23 -6.36
N ARG A 10 20.37 6.29 -6.59
CA ARG A 10 21.11 7.56 -6.69
C ARG A 10 20.59 8.43 -7.83
N ASN A 11 20.32 7.82 -8.99
CA ASN A 11 19.76 8.52 -10.15
C ASN A 11 18.34 9.06 -9.86
N ALA A 12 17.51 8.28 -9.18
CA ALA A 12 16.16 8.70 -8.77
C ALA A 12 16.20 9.88 -7.77
N LEU A 13 17.17 9.91 -6.85
CA LEU A 13 17.35 11.03 -5.92
C LEU A 13 17.76 12.33 -6.61
N GLY A 14 18.45 12.24 -7.75
CA GLY A 14 18.86 13.40 -8.55
C GLY A 14 17.73 14.05 -9.34
N LEU A 15 16.54 13.45 -9.39
CA LEU A 15 15.39 13.99 -10.10
C LEU A 15 14.78 15.22 -9.37
N SER A 16 14.04 16.05 -10.12
CA SER A 16 13.14 17.03 -9.50
C SER A 16 12.03 16.32 -8.72
N ASP A 17 11.42 16.98 -7.73
CA ASP A 17 10.37 16.35 -6.91
C ASP A 17 9.16 15.92 -7.74
N GLU A 18 8.73 16.74 -8.71
CA GLU A 18 7.70 16.36 -9.69
C GLU A 18 8.08 15.09 -10.49
N SER A 19 9.35 14.97 -10.88
CA SER A 19 9.82 13.78 -11.61
C SER A 19 9.90 12.55 -10.71
N LYS A 20 10.22 12.71 -9.42
CA LYS A 20 10.18 11.63 -8.43
C LYS A 20 8.76 11.13 -8.21
N GLU A 21 7.79 12.05 -8.08
CA GLU A 21 6.36 11.70 -7.95
C GLU A 21 5.90 10.87 -9.16
N ARG A 22 6.18 11.34 -10.38
CA ARG A 22 5.86 10.60 -11.61
C ARG A 22 6.56 9.25 -11.71
N LEU A 23 7.79 9.14 -11.22
CA LEU A 23 8.52 7.87 -11.17
C LEU A 23 7.84 6.89 -10.20
N ILE A 24 7.45 7.37 -9.01
CA ILE A 24 6.75 6.56 -8.01
C ILE A 24 5.42 6.06 -8.57
N GLU A 25 4.60 6.92 -9.19
CA GLU A 25 3.33 6.52 -9.80
C GLU A 25 3.50 5.40 -10.81
N ARG A 26 4.47 5.52 -11.72
CA ARG A 26 4.77 4.49 -12.73
C ARG A 26 5.26 3.18 -12.13
N LEU A 27 6.08 3.25 -11.07
CA LEU A 27 6.56 2.06 -10.37
C LEU A 27 5.41 1.35 -9.65
N VAL A 28 4.51 2.11 -9.01
CA VAL A 28 3.30 1.56 -8.39
C VAL A 28 2.43 0.88 -9.44
N GLU A 29 2.11 1.56 -10.54
CA GLU A 29 1.30 0.98 -11.64
C GLU A 29 1.92 -0.31 -12.19
N HIS A 30 3.25 -0.33 -12.37
CA HIS A 30 3.96 -1.51 -12.82
C HIS A 30 3.85 -2.68 -11.83
N LEU A 31 4.00 -2.41 -10.53
CA LEU A 31 3.90 -3.43 -9.49
C LEU A 31 2.46 -3.92 -9.30
N GLU A 32 1.47 -3.04 -9.42
CA GLU A 32 0.05 -3.38 -9.40
C GLU A 32 -0.34 -4.34 -10.52
N SER A 33 0.23 -4.15 -11.73
CA SER A 33 0.03 -5.06 -12.86
C SER A 33 0.62 -6.46 -12.63
N ARG A 34 1.44 -6.63 -11.59
CA ARG A 34 2.16 -7.86 -11.24
C ARG A 34 1.82 -8.38 -9.85
N ILE A 35 0.70 -7.96 -9.27
CA ILE A 35 0.24 -8.48 -7.98
C ILE A 35 0.15 -10.00 -8.08
N ASP A 36 0.89 -10.68 -7.21
CA ASP A 36 0.85 -12.13 -7.09
C ASP A 36 -0.60 -12.57 -6.85
N PRO A 37 -1.19 -13.44 -7.70
CA PRO A 37 -2.53 -13.95 -7.49
C PRO A 37 -2.74 -14.59 -6.11
N ALA A 38 -1.68 -15.14 -5.49
CA ALA A 38 -1.74 -15.63 -4.12
C ALA A 38 -1.93 -14.50 -3.11
N LEU A 39 -1.21 -13.39 -3.27
CA LEU A 39 -1.38 -12.20 -2.45
C LEU A 39 -2.80 -11.62 -2.61
N GLN A 40 -3.28 -11.48 -3.85
CA GLN A 40 -4.64 -10.99 -4.10
C GLN A 40 -5.71 -11.88 -3.42
N ARG A 41 -5.58 -13.21 -3.52
CA ARG A 41 -6.47 -14.14 -2.81
C ARG A 41 -6.41 -13.94 -1.30
N ALA A 42 -5.22 -13.82 -0.72
CA ALA A 42 -5.07 -13.60 0.71
C ALA A 42 -5.76 -12.30 1.19
N HIS A 43 -5.62 -11.21 0.43
CA HIS A 43 -6.34 -9.96 0.72
C HIS A 43 -7.86 -10.15 0.65
N LEU A 44 -8.37 -10.83 -0.39
CA LEU A 44 -9.80 -11.09 -0.54
C LEU A 44 -10.36 -11.95 0.60
N GLU A 45 -9.62 -12.96 1.07
CA GLU A 45 -10.06 -13.77 2.21
C GLU A 45 -10.15 -12.96 3.50
N ILE A 46 -9.21 -12.04 3.75
CA ILE A 46 -9.29 -11.13 4.91
C ILE A 46 -10.51 -10.22 4.79
N VAL A 47 -10.79 -9.67 3.61
CA VAL A 47 -11.94 -8.79 3.37
C VAL A 47 -13.25 -9.56 3.60
N LYS A 48 -13.39 -10.76 3.03
CA LYS A 48 -14.58 -11.62 3.24
C LYS A 48 -14.77 -11.93 4.72
N LYS A 49 -13.71 -12.36 5.40
CA LYS A 49 -13.75 -12.67 6.83
C LYS A 49 -14.26 -11.48 7.64
N ARG A 50 -13.69 -10.29 7.46
CA ARG A 50 -14.09 -9.06 8.18
C ARG A 50 -15.54 -8.66 7.90
N ARG A 51 -15.96 -8.77 6.64
CA ARG A 51 -17.36 -8.52 6.24
C ARG A 51 -18.32 -9.49 6.94
N ASP A 52 -17.95 -10.75 7.02
CA ASP A 52 -18.80 -11.78 7.62
C ASP A 52 -18.87 -11.62 9.15
N GLU A 53 -17.76 -11.26 9.81
CA GLU A 53 -17.73 -10.88 11.23
C GLU A 53 -18.63 -9.66 11.52
N LEU A 54 -18.62 -8.64 10.65
CA LEU A 54 -19.50 -7.47 10.76
C LEU A 54 -20.98 -7.88 10.63
N ARG A 55 -21.31 -8.71 9.64
CA ARG A 55 -22.69 -9.17 9.39
C ARG A 55 -23.22 -10.06 10.50
N ALA A 56 -22.37 -10.90 11.09
CA ALA A 56 -22.70 -11.74 12.23
C ALA A 56 -22.79 -10.95 13.55
N GLY A 57 -22.41 -9.66 13.55
CA GLY A 57 -22.40 -8.82 14.75
C GLY A 57 -21.27 -9.12 15.73
N HIS A 58 -20.25 -9.88 15.31
CA HIS A 58 -19.07 -10.17 16.13
C HIS A 58 -18.19 -8.94 16.33
N VAL A 59 -18.22 -8.01 15.38
CA VAL A 59 -17.47 -6.75 15.43
C VAL A 59 -18.37 -5.59 15.00
N ARG A 60 -18.00 -4.37 15.41
CA ARG A 60 -18.70 -3.12 15.02
C ARG A 60 -17.84 -2.35 14.03
N ALA A 61 -18.49 -1.76 13.02
CA ALA A 61 -17.85 -0.80 12.16
C ALA A 61 -17.51 0.48 12.94
N VAL A 62 -16.44 1.14 12.51
CA VAL A 62 -16.03 2.47 12.98
C VAL A 62 -15.95 3.39 11.76
N ASP A 63 -16.00 4.70 12.00
CA ASP A 63 -15.74 5.66 10.93
C ASP A 63 -14.31 5.50 10.40
N GLY A 64 -14.17 5.56 9.07
CA GLY A 64 -12.90 5.30 8.40
C GLY A 64 -11.85 6.37 8.70
N GLU A 65 -12.25 7.64 8.72
CA GLU A 65 -11.33 8.75 9.01
C GLU A 65 -10.89 8.69 10.47
N GLU A 66 -11.82 8.43 11.39
CA GLU A 66 -11.50 8.28 12.81
C GLU A 66 -10.51 7.12 13.06
N ALA A 67 -10.70 5.98 12.37
CA ALA A 67 -9.80 4.84 12.47
C ALA A 67 -8.40 5.16 11.93
N LEU A 68 -8.30 5.84 10.79
CA LEU A 68 -7.03 6.25 10.20
C LEU A 68 -6.31 7.30 11.05
N GLU A 69 -7.02 8.27 11.60
CA GLU A 69 -6.46 9.27 12.52
C GLU A 69 -5.86 8.60 13.77
N LYS A 70 -6.59 7.63 14.37
CA LYS A 70 -6.08 6.83 15.48
C LYS A 70 -4.80 6.06 15.10
N ALA A 71 -4.78 5.42 13.93
CA ALA A 71 -3.60 4.70 13.45
C ALA A 71 -2.38 5.63 13.25
N ARG A 72 -2.57 6.81 12.63
CA ARG A 72 -1.52 7.81 12.45
C ARG A 72 -0.95 8.29 13.78
N ARG A 73 -1.79 8.56 14.78
CA ARG A 73 -1.35 8.93 16.14
C ARG A 73 -0.47 7.86 16.80
N LEU A 74 -0.75 6.57 16.56
CA LEU A 74 0.04 5.47 17.11
C LEU A 74 1.43 5.37 16.47
N LEU A 75 1.56 5.75 15.18
CA LEU A 75 2.81 5.73 14.43
C LEU A 75 3.70 6.96 14.69
N GLN A 76 3.17 8.03 15.30
CA GLN A 76 3.91 9.24 15.67
C GLN A 76 4.61 9.13 17.04
N ARG A 77 4.82 7.91 17.54
CA ARG A 77 5.64 7.63 18.73
C ARG A 77 7.09 7.39 18.33
#